data_AF-J9BMF0-F1
#
_entry.id   AF-J9BMF0-F1
#
_cell.length_a   1.000
_cell.length_b   1.000
_cell.length_c   1.000
_cell.angle_alpha   90.00
_cell.angle_beta   90.00
_cell.angle_gamma   90.00
#
_symmetry.space_group_name_H-M   'P 1'
#
loop_
_entity.id
_entity.type
_entity.pdbx_description
1 polymer ?
#
loop_
_entity_poly.entity_id
_entity_poly.type
_entity_poly.pdbx_seq_one_letter_code
_entity_poly.pdbx_strand_id
1 'polypeptide(L)'
;MSSLEDALEVIDTLIGLQVDSDIQKRVLNCCDYIHDQGISKDETALLDGLPRKLHGQLAIHLHMVTLQHVELLQDCEQGLLYDLILRLKFQLFGPNDYICRRGELAREMYIVKRGQLNCVSDDGKVVLGILKEGAVFGQLAILNLSGKCGGKKHTMAIRSIGYTDVYILRLEDVNDVLQEYPLARRNLTQKAIKMLRDDGFWNNTIINEEKVYGSTSTLEEQLDGIAGTINTLSDEINRLYEIFDVSLSISRINQSHKTKYSCGNANRNWFQKPISILAF
;
A
#
# COMPACT_ATOMS: atom_id res chain seq x y z
N MET A 1 -23.28 6.00 39.35
CA MET A 1 -24.64 5.55 39.05
C MET A 1 -24.53 4.87 37.71
N SER A 2 -24.75 3.56 37.74
CA SER A 2 -23.87 2.55 37.16
C SER A 2 -24.33 2.11 35.79
N SER A 3 -23.36 1.84 34.89
CA SER A 3 -23.46 1.21 33.56
C SER A 3 -24.52 0.11 33.38
N LEU A 4 -24.93 -0.57 34.45
CA LEU A 4 -26.05 -1.51 34.48
C LEU A 4 -27.43 -0.86 34.23
N GLU A 5 -27.67 0.36 34.70
CA GLU A 5 -28.92 1.10 34.44
C GLU A 5 -29.03 1.46 32.94
N ASP A 6 -27.93 1.93 32.33
CA ASP A 6 -27.88 2.24 30.89
C ASP A 6 -28.08 0.99 30.03
N ALA A 7 -27.49 -0.15 30.43
CA ALA A 7 -27.65 -1.41 29.70
C ALA A 7 -29.09 -1.96 29.82
N LEU A 8 -29.72 -1.86 31.00
CA LEU A 8 -31.11 -2.27 31.21
C LEU A 8 -32.08 -1.38 30.41
N GLU A 9 -31.84 -0.06 30.37
CA GLU A 9 -32.64 0.86 29.55
C GLU A 9 -32.53 0.54 28.05
N VAL A 10 -31.32 0.20 27.58
CA VAL A 10 -31.11 -0.24 26.19
C VAL A 10 -31.88 -1.53 25.90
N ILE A 11 -31.86 -2.51 26.80
CA ILE A 11 -32.61 -3.78 26.62
C ILE A 11 -34.12 -3.52 26.57
N ASP A 12 -34.66 -2.77 27.52
CA ASP A 12 -36.10 -2.46 27.58
C ASP A 12 -36.56 -1.73 26.31
N THR A 13 -35.72 -0.84 25.79
CA THR A 13 -35.96 -0.14 24.52
C THR A 13 -35.97 -1.11 23.33
N LEU A 14 -35.00 -2.05 23.26
CA LEU A 14 -34.93 -3.04 22.18
C LEU A 14 -36.09 -4.03 22.21
N ILE A 15 -36.55 -4.42 23.40
CA ILE A 15 -37.73 -5.26 23.60
C ILE A 15 -38.98 -4.51 23.14
N GLY A 16 -39.13 -3.23 23.49
CA GLY A 16 -40.23 -2.38 23.03
C GLY A 16 -40.30 -2.21 21.50
N LEU A 17 -39.14 -2.28 20.82
CA LEU A 17 -39.01 -2.20 19.36
C LEU A 17 -39.16 -3.55 18.64
N GLN A 18 -39.42 -4.65 19.35
CA GLN A 18 -39.54 -6.00 18.79
C GLN A 18 -38.32 -6.44 17.95
N VAL A 19 -37.12 -6.02 18.35
CA VAL A 19 -35.87 -6.42 17.71
C VAL A 19 -35.61 -7.91 17.94
N ASP A 20 -35.05 -8.61 16.95
CA ASP A 20 -34.72 -10.04 17.04
C ASP A 20 -33.79 -10.34 18.25
N SER A 21 -34.03 -11.46 18.93
CA SER A 21 -33.25 -11.89 20.11
C SER A 21 -31.76 -12.01 19.81
N ASP A 22 -31.39 -12.41 18.59
CA ASP A 22 -29.99 -12.50 18.20
C ASP A 22 -29.33 -11.12 18.09
N ILE A 23 -30.05 -10.11 17.60
CA ILE A 23 -29.57 -8.73 17.56
C ILE A 23 -29.48 -8.16 18.97
N GLN A 24 -30.47 -8.43 19.83
CA GLN A 24 -30.45 -7.99 21.24
C GLN A 24 -29.20 -8.51 21.97
N LYS A 25 -28.88 -9.81 21.83
CA LYS A 25 -27.67 -10.41 22.40
C LYS A 25 -26.39 -9.78 21.87
N ARG A 26 -26.33 -9.49 20.56
CA ARG A 26 -25.17 -8.82 19.95
C ARG A 26 -24.98 -7.40 20.50
N VAL A 27 -26.07 -6.66 20.69
CA VAL A 27 -26.01 -5.31 21.28
C VAL A 27 -25.55 -5.38 22.73
N LEU A 28 -26.06 -6.33 23.51
CA LEU A 28 -25.63 -6.55 24.89
C LEU A 28 -24.14 -6.86 25.00
N ASN A 29 -23.66 -7.84 24.25
CA ASN A 29 -22.24 -8.19 24.23
C ASN A 29 -21.36 -6.99 23.80
N CYS A 30 -21.89 -6.11 22.94
CA CYS A 30 -21.20 -4.90 22.52
C CYS A 30 -21.12 -3.88 23.66
N CYS A 31 -22.23 -3.67 24.39
CA CYS A 31 -22.27 -2.82 25.57
C CYS A 31 -21.28 -3.31 26.65
N ASP A 32 -21.25 -4.62 26.90
CA ASP A 32 -20.31 -5.23 27.85
C ASP A 32 -18.85 -4.98 27.42
N TYR A 33 -18.52 -5.19 26.15
CA TYR A 33 -17.18 -4.92 25.64
C TYR A 33 -16.79 -3.44 25.77
N ILE A 34 -17.69 -2.52 25.42
CA ILE A 34 -17.47 -1.07 25.52
C ILE A 34 -17.18 -0.69 26.98
N HIS A 35 -17.95 -1.25 27.91
CA HIS A 35 -17.78 -1.03 29.34
C HIS A 35 -16.45 -1.59 29.86
N ASP A 36 -16.16 -2.86 29.59
CA ASP A 36 -14.96 -3.55 30.09
C ASP A 36 -13.66 -2.91 29.56
N GLN A 37 -13.70 -2.43 28.32
CA GLN A 37 -12.55 -1.79 27.70
C GLN A 37 -12.43 -0.31 28.04
N GLY A 38 -13.35 0.25 28.82
CA GLY A 38 -13.38 1.68 29.15
C GLY A 38 -13.45 2.57 27.91
N ILE A 39 -14.03 2.07 26.80
CA ILE A 39 -14.32 2.87 25.61
C ILE A 39 -15.48 3.77 26.01
N SER A 40 -15.20 4.87 26.69
CA SER A 40 -16.27 5.72 27.16
C SER A 40 -16.91 6.42 25.97
N LYS A 41 -18.25 6.38 25.88
CA LYS A 41 -19.03 7.30 25.03
C LYS A 41 -18.66 8.76 25.35
N ASP A 42 -18.14 9.00 26.54
CA ASP A 42 -17.63 10.29 26.98
C ASP A 42 -16.38 10.72 26.22
N GLU A 43 -15.56 9.86 25.60
CA GLU A 43 -14.36 10.36 24.90
C GLU A 43 -14.76 11.29 23.75
N THR A 44 -15.70 10.88 22.90
CA THR A 44 -16.26 11.75 21.86
C THR A 44 -17.07 12.91 22.43
N ALA A 45 -17.89 12.70 23.47
CA ALA A 45 -18.70 13.78 24.05
C ALA A 45 -17.88 14.83 24.83
N LEU A 46 -16.81 14.40 25.52
CA LEU A 46 -15.82 15.25 26.17
C LEU A 46 -15.04 16.01 25.11
N LEU A 47 -14.59 15.35 24.05
CA LEU A 47 -13.91 16.01 22.94
C LEU A 47 -14.82 17.07 22.29
N ASP A 48 -16.09 16.76 22.01
CA ASP A 48 -17.06 17.70 21.42
C ASP A 48 -17.36 18.90 22.32
N GLY A 49 -17.31 18.73 23.65
CA GLY A 49 -17.49 19.81 24.63
C GLY A 49 -16.26 20.71 24.82
N LEU A 50 -15.09 20.31 24.31
CA LEU A 50 -13.84 21.03 24.51
C LEU A 50 -13.59 22.09 23.44
N PRO A 51 -12.96 23.24 23.79
CA PRO A 51 -12.45 24.18 22.81
C PRO A 51 -11.49 23.49 21.83
N ARG A 52 -11.58 23.84 20.53
CA ARG A 52 -10.81 23.22 19.43
C ARG A 52 -9.31 23.00 19.73
N LYS A 53 -8.66 23.93 20.42
CA LYS A 53 -7.24 23.80 20.79
C LYS A 53 -6.98 22.67 21.78
N LEU A 54 -7.84 22.53 22.81
CA LEU A 54 -7.71 21.47 23.82
C LEU A 54 -8.15 20.12 23.25
N HIS A 55 -9.20 20.09 22.43
CA HIS A 55 -9.60 18.90 21.68
C HIS A 55 -8.40 18.35 20.87
N GLY A 56 -7.74 19.20 20.09
CA GLY A 56 -6.61 18.76 19.27
C GLY A 56 -5.46 18.21 20.10
N GLN A 57 -5.09 18.89 21.19
CA GLN A 57 -4.02 18.43 22.09
C GLN A 57 -4.34 17.07 22.73
N LEU A 58 -5.59 16.87 23.17
CA LEU A 58 -6.01 15.62 23.78
C LEU A 58 -6.05 14.48 22.76
N ALA A 59 -6.64 14.70 21.58
CA ALA A 59 -6.68 13.71 20.51
C ALA A 59 -5.27 13.25 20.10
N ILE A 60 -4.34 14.20 19.98
CA ILE A 60 -2.93 13.93 19.74
C ILE A 60 -2.35 13.05 20.85
N HIS A 61 -2.51 13.43 22.12
CA HIS A 61 -1.95 12.68 23.23
C HIS A 61 -2.46 11.23 23.30
N LEU A 62 -3.76 11.03 23.03
CA LEU A 62 -4.41 9.72 23.11
C LEU A 62 -4.04 8.78 21.97
N HIS A 63 -3.81 9.30 20.76
CA HIS A 63 -3.67 8.46 19.56
C HIS A 63 -2.25 8.45 18.95
N MET A 64 -1.39 9.39 19.35
CA MET A 64 -0.04 9.49 18.80
C MET A 64 0.78 8.22 19.01
N VAL A 65 0.71 7.62 20.20
CA VAL A 65 1.45 6.40 20.50
C VAL A 65 1.04 5.29 19.54
N THR A 66 -0.26 5.07 19.32
CA THR A 66 -0.73 4.03 18.39
C THR A 66 -0.23 4.29 16.97
N LEU A 67 -0.33 5.53 16.46
CA LEU A 67 0.09 5.84 15.08
C LEU A 67 1.60 5.74 14.87
N GLN A 68 2.42 6.04 15.87
CA GLN A 68 3.88 5.89 15.79
C GLN A 68 4.31 4.42 15.69
N HIS A 69 3.55 3.50 16.28
CA HIS A 69 3.86 2.06 16.20
C HIS A 69 3.45 1.43 14.86
N VAL A 70 2.60 2.11 14.08
CA VAL A 70 2.16 1.63 12.77
C VAL A 70 3.33 1.65 11.80
N GLU A 71 3.71 0.48 11.29
CA GLU A 71 4.87 0.30 10.40
C GLU A 71 4.82 1.25 9.19
N LEU A 72 3.65 1.42 8.57
CA LEU A 72 3.48 2.32 7.43
C LEU A 72 3.81 3.79 7.77
N LEU A 73 3.47 4.26 8.98
CA LEU A 73 3.59 5.65 9.40
C LEU A 73 4.86 5.93 10.22
N GLN A 74 5.66 4.90 10.51
CA GLN A 74 6.97 5.07 11.12
C GLN A 74 7.86 5.97 10.26
N ASP A 75 8.69 6.79 10.91
CA ASP A 75 9.62 7.75 10.30
C ASP A 75 8.97 8.93 9.58
N CYS A 76 7.66 9.13 9.74
CA CYS A 76 6.97 10.34 9.27
C CYS A 76 7.22 11.53 10.22
N GLU A 77 7.21 12.74 9.66
CA GLU A 77 7.26 13.96 10.46
C GLU A 77 6.07 14.04 11.43
N GLN A 78 6.32 14.58 12.62
CA GLN A 78 5.28 14.73 13.64
C GLN A 78 4.12 15.62 13.18
N GLY A 79 4.39 16.65 12.36
CA GLY A 79 3.36 17.52 11.79
C GLY A 79 2.33 16.72 10.99
N LEU A 80 2.80 15.87 10.07
CA LEU A 80 1.96 14.95 9.31
C LEU A 80 1.12 14.04 10.23
N LEU A 81 1.75 13.44 11.24
CA LEU A 81 1.06 12.57 12.19
C LEU A 81 -0.03 13.33 12.96
N TYR A 82 0.24 14.56 13.39
CA TYR A 82 -0.76 15.40 14.04
C TYR A 82 -1.96 15.66 13.12
N ASP A 83 -1.71 16.04 11.86
CA ASP A 83 -2.77 16.31 10.89
C ASP A 83 -3.62 15.08 10.55
N LEU A 84 -2.99 13.89 10.51
CA LEU A 84 -3.70 12.63 10.35
C LEU A 84 -4.52 12.29 11.60
N ILE A 85 -3.97 12.48 12.81
CA ILE A 85 -4.67 12.16 14.07
C ILE A 85 -5.97 12.96 14.19
N LEU A 86 -5.95 14.22 13.82
CA LEU A 86 -7.14 15.09 13.87
C LEU A 86 -8.26 14.64 12.90
N ARG A 87 -7.95 13.78 11.93
CA ARG A 87 -8.88 13.23 10.93
C ARG A 87 -9.23 11.76 11.18
N LEU A 88 -8.65 11.13 12.20
CA LEU A 88 -8.95 9.74 12.56
C LEU A 88 -10.38 9.61 13.05
N LYS A 89 -11.05 8.56 12.59
CA LYS A 89 -12.33 8.12 13.15
C LYS A 89 -12.17 6.77 13.81
N PHE A 90 -12.64 6.65 15.04
CA PHE A 90 -12.72 5.37 15.72
C PHE A 90 -13.98 4.61 15.30
N GLN A 91 -13.84 3.32 15.02
CA GLN A 91 -14.95 2.43 14.73
C GLN A 91 -14.73 1.08 15.41
N LEU A 92 -15.77 0.60 16.11
CA LEU A 92 -15.80 -0.74 16.69
C LEU A 92 -16.47 -1.72 15.72
N PHE A 93 -15.82 -2.87 15.51
CA PHE A 93 -16.37 -4.00 14.77
C PHE A 93 -16.59 -5.18 15.70
N GLY A 94 -17.75 -5.82 15.59
CA GLY A 94 -18.08 -7.01 16.36
C GLY A 94 -17.52 -8.30 15.73
N PRO A 95 -17.66 -9.43 16.43
CA PRO A 95 -17.26 -10.73 15.91
C PRO A 95 -18.01 -11.07 14.62
N ASN A 96 -17.27 -11.55 13.62
CA ASN A 96 -17.74 -11.88 12.27
C ASN A 96 -18.23 -10.71 11.40
N ASP A 97 -18.11 -9.47 11.86
CA ASP A 97 -18.42 -8.32 11.02
C ASP A 97 -17.38 -8.15 9.90
N TYR A 98 -17.85 -7.86 8.70
CA TYR A 98 -16.99 -7.53 7.56
C TYR A 98 -16.67 -6.05 7.60
N ILE A 99 -15.38 -5.71 7.61
CA ILE A 99 -14.92 -4.33 7.49
C ILE A 99 -15.00 -3.88 6.03
N CYS A 100 -14.59 -4.77 5.12
CA CYS A 100 -14.71 -4.55 3.69
C CYS A 100 -14.88 -5.87 2.95
N ARG A 101 -15.54 -5.81 1.79
CA ARG A 101 -15.67 -6.96 0.90
C ARG A 101 -14.90 -6.71 -0.38
N ARG A 102 -14.40 -7.81 -0.97
CA ARG A 102 -13.71 -7.75 -2.25
C ARG A 102 -14.61 -7.13 -3.32
N GLY A 103 -14.04 -6.20 -4.10
CA GLY A 103 -14.73 -5.55 -5.20
C GLY A 103 -15.55 -4.31 -4.82
N GLU A 104 -15.74 -4.04 -3.52
CA GLU A 104 -16.32 -2.78 -3.04
C GLU A 104 -15.36 -1.62 -3.26
N LEU A 105 -15.89 -0.41 -3.43
CA LEU A 105 -15.06 0.78 -3.61
C LEU A 105 -14.27 1.08 -2.32
N ALA A 106 -12.95 1.01 -2.42
CA ALA A 106 -12.04 1.34 -1.35
C ALA A 106 -11.81 2.87 -1.33
N ARG A 107 -12.42 3.54 -0.35
CA ARG A 107 -12.30 4.99 -0.15
C ARG A 107 -11.63 5.34 1.18
N GLU A 108 -11.22 4.33 1.93
CA GLU A 108 -10.75 4.46 3.30
C GLU A 108 -9.58 3.49 3.52
N MET A 109 -8.64 3.90 4.36
CA MET A 109 -7.65 3.01 4.96
C MET A 109 -7.98 2.80 6.42
N TYR A 110 -7.52 1.67 6.93
CA TYR A 110 -7.85 1.17 8.24
C TYR A 110 -6.57 0.81 8.99
N ILE A 111 -6.54 1.15 10.28
CA ILE A 111 -5.44 0.82 11.20
C ILE A 111 -6.04 0.01 12.35
N VAL A 112 -5.52 -1.19 12.57
CA VAL A 112 -5.98 -2.05 13.68
C VAL A 112 -5.39 -1.53 14.99
N LYS A 113 -6.22 -0.94 15.84
CA LYS A 113 -5.81 -0.47 17.18
C LYS A 113 -5.74 -1.62 18.17
N ARG A 114 -6.74 -2.50 18.16
CA ARG A 114 -6.83 -3.64 19.07
C ARG A 114 -7.70 -4.72 18.44
N GLY A 115 -7.36 -5.99 18.67
CA GLY A 115 -8.11 -7.13 18.15
C GLY A 115 -7.39 -7.79 16.97
N GLN A 116 -8.13 -8.63 16.25
CA GLN A 116 -7.58 -9.44 15.15
C GLN A 116 -8.60 -9.57 14.03
N LEU A 117 -8.10 -9.46 12.81
CA LEU A 117 -8.89 -9.57 11.59
C LEU A 117 -8.36 -10.72 10.73
N ASN A 118 -9.26 -11.40 10.04
CA ASN A 118 -8.95 -12.39 9.04
C ASN A 118 -9.16 -11.81 7.65
N CYS A 119 -8.15 -11.92 6.81
CA CYS A 119 -8.30 -11.81 5.36
C CYS A 119 -8.95 -13.11 4.89
N VAL A 120 -10.15 -13.04 4.33
CA VAL A 120 -10.92 -14.21 3.91
C VAL A 120 -11.07 -14.28 2.39
N SER A 121 -11.22 -15.49 1.86
CA SER A 121 -11.59 -15.70 0.47
C SER A 121 -12.98 -15.14 0.15
N ASP A 122 -13.28 -15.01 -1.14
CA ASP A 122 -14.55 -14.48 -1.64
C ASP A 122 -15.78 -15.25 -1.09
N ASP A 123 -15.62 -16.55 -0.85
CA ASP A 123 -16.64 -17.42 -0.25
C ASP A 123 -16.73 -17.31 1.29
N GLY A 124 -15.84 -16.54 1.92
CA GLY A 124 -15.77 -16.32 3.38
C GLY A 124 -15.32 -17.53 4.21
N LYS A 125 -14.95 -18.64 3.56
CA LYS A 125 -14.62 -19.92 4.20
C LYS A 125 -13.13 -20.11 4.48
N VAL A 126 -12.27 -19.64 3.58
CA VAL A 126 -10.82 -19.83 3.71
C VAL A 126 -10.21 -18.56 4.31
N VAL A 127 -9.46 -18.73 5.40
CA VAL A 127 -8.62 -17.66 5.95
C VAL A 127 -7.32 -17.65 5.17
N LEU A 128 -7.08 -16.55 4.47
CA LEU A 128 -5.89 -16.35 3.67
C LEU A 128 -4.77 -15.81 4.55
N GLY A 129 -5.07 -14.86 5.45
CA GLY A 129 -4.09 -14.25 6.35
C GLY A 129 -4.74 -13.62 7.58
N ILE A 130 -3.91 -13.20 8.54
CA ILE A 130 -4.36 -12.61 9.81
C ILE A 130 -3.68 -11.26 9.99
N LEU A 131 -4.47 -10.22 10.22
CA LEU A 131 -4.01 -8.88 10.58
C LEU A 131 -4.16 -8.69 12.08
N LYS A 132 -3.08 -8.26 12.72
CA LYS A 132 -3.01 -8.00 14.17
C LYS A 132 -2.96 -6.50 14.44
N GLU A 133 -2.94 -6.14 15.72
CA GLU A 133 -2.69 -4.77 16.18
C GLU A 133 -1.47 -4.14 15.49
N GLY A 134 -1.62 -2.89 15.07
CA GLY A 134 -0.62 -2.13 14.28
C GLY A 134 -0.68 -2.37 12.78
N ALA A 135 -1.40 -3.39 12.30
CA ALA A 135 -1.54 -3.66 10.87
C ALA A 135 -2.38 -2.57 10.17
N VAL A 136 -2.01 -2.31 8.91
CA VAL A 136 -2.70 -1.35 8.04
C VAL A 136 -3.21 -2.04 6.79
N PHE A 137 -4.45 -1.74 6.40
CA PHE A 137 -5.02 -2.22 5.16
C PHE A 137 -5.83 -1.13 4.45
N GLY A 138 -6.05 -1.30 3.14
CA GLY A 138 -6.68 -0.29 2.28
C GLY A 138 -5.71 0.77 1.74
N GLN A 139 -4.43 0.70 2.09
CA GLN A 139 -3.37 1.60 1.63
C GLN A 139 -3.24 1.66 0.10
N LEU A 140 -3.56 0.55 -0.59
CA LEU A 140 -3.55 0.46 -2.04
C LEU A 140 -4.49 1.48 -2.71
N ALA A 141 -5.66 1.68 -2.13
CA ALA A 141 -6.67 2.57 -2.69
C ALA A 141 -6.39 4.04 -2.38
N ILE A 142 -5.80 4.30 -1.21
CA ILE A 142 -5.46 5.66 -0.77
C ILE A 142 -4.26 6.22 -1.53
N LEU A 143 -3.21 5.42 -1.67
CA LEU A 143 -1.97 5.82 -2.35
C LEU A 143 -2.04 5.67 -3.88
N ASN A 144 -3.25 5.46 -4.43
CA ASN A 144 -3.50 5.20 -5.86
C ASN A 144 -2.56 4.13 -6.47
N LEU A 145 -2.19 3.12 -5.67
CA LEU A 145 -1.32 2.02 -6.08
C LEU A 145 -2.06 1.00 -6.93
N SER A 146 -3.39 1.03 -6.95
CA SER A 146 -4.21 0.18 -7.82
C SER A 146 -4.03 0.59 -9.29
N GLY A 147 -3.38 -0.24 -10.09
CA GLY A 147 -3.22 -0.01 -11.53
C GLY A 147 -4.54 0.16 -12.31
N LYS A 148 -4.43 0.52 -13.60
CA LYS A 148 -5.55 0.87 -14.52
C LYS A 148 -6.68 -0.18 -14.62
N CYS A 149 -6.46 -1.43 -14.23
CA CYS A 149 -7.41 -2.52 -14.48
C CYS A 149 -8.32 -2.87 -13.29
N GLY A 150 -8.06 -2.36 -12.08
CA GLY A 150 -8.78 -2.77 -10.85
C GLY A 150 -9.76 -1.74 -10.27
N GLY A 151 -9.62 -0.45 -10.62
CA GLY A 151 -10.30 0.64 -9.91
C GLY A 151 -9.89 0.72 -8.43
N LYS A 152 -10.34 1.77 -7.74
CA LYS A 152 -10.19 1.90 -6.28
C LYS A 152 -11.12 0.92 -5.58
N LYS A 153 -10.83 -0.38 -5.67
CA LYS A 153 -11.64 -1.46 -5.08
C LYS A 153 -10.83 -2.26 -4.08
N HIS A 154 -11.49 -2.75 -3.03
CA HIS A 154 -10.89 -3.67 -2.09
C HIS A 154 -10.50 -4.96 -2.81
N THR A 155 -9.24 -5.34 -2.68
CA THR A 155 -8.68 -6.51 -3.35
C THR A 155 -9.08 -7.83 -2.67
N MET A 156 -9.45 -7.77 -1.38
CA MET A 156 -9.82 -8.93 -0.56
C MET A 156 -10.91 -8.55 0.44
N ALA A 157 -11.58 -9.57 0.99
CA ALA A 157 -12.54 -9.38 2.07
C ALA A 157 -11.83 -9.50 3.43
N ILE A 158 -12.20 -8.64 4.37
CA ILE A 158 -11.62 -8.60 5.72
C ILE A 158 -12.75 -8.73 6.74
N ARG A 159 -12.62 -9.71 7.63
CA ARG A 159 -13.62 -10.05 8.65
C ARG A 159 -13.00 -10.02 10.04
N SER A 160 -13.71 -9.42 11.00
CA SER A 160 -13.29 -9.42 12.40
C SER A 160 -13.47 -10.80 13.05
N ILE A 161 -12.49 -11.23 13.84
CA ILE A 161 -12.57 -12.48 14.60
C ILE A 161 -13.36 -12.28 15.90
N GLY A 162 -13.11 -11.16 16.58
CA GLY A 162 -13.75 -10.78 17.83
C GLY A 162 -14.22 -9.33 17.79
N TYR A 163 -14.31 -8.69 18.96
CA TYR A 163 -14.39 -7.24 19.01
C TYR A 163 -13.03 -6.66 18.60
N THR A 164 -13.05 -5.81 17.58
CA THR A 164 -11.85 -5.18 17.03
C THR A 164 -12.06 -3.68 16.94
N ASP A 165 -11.11 -2.95 17.50
CA ASP A 165 -11.04 -1.50 17.45
C ASP A 165 -10.22 -1.09 16.22
N VAL A 166 -10.81 -0.27 15.36
CA VAL A 166 -10.19 0.13 14.10
C VAL A 166 -10.25 1.64 13.97
N TYR A 167 -9.13 2.25 13.59
CA TYR A 167 -9.12 3.63 13.13
C TYR A 167 -9.32 3.69 11.62
N ILE A 168 -10.16 4.61 11.17
CA ILE A 168 -10.51 4.83 9.78
C ILE A 168 -10.00 6.21 9.36
N LEU A 169 -9.29 6.25 8.23
CA LEU A 169 -8.91 7.48 7.53
C LEU A 169 -9.48 7.45 6.12
N ARG A 170 -10.16 8.53 5.73
CA ARG A 170 -10.74 8.64 4.39
C ARG A 170 -9.68 9.06 3.37
N LEU A 171 -9.87 8.63 2.13
CA LEU A 171 -9.02 8.98 0.99
C LEU A 171 -8.83 10.48 0.84
N GLU A 172 -9.92 11.23 0.93
CA GLU A 172 -9.93 12.69 0.79
C GLU A 172 -9.09 13.31 1.90
N ASP A 173 -9.39 12.93 3.15
CA ASP A 173 -8.69 13.39 4.35
C ASP A 173 -7.17 13.13 4.29
N VAL A 174 -6.74 11.93 3.86
CA VAL A 174 -5.31 11.60 3.71
C VAL A 174 -4.68 12.36 2.56
N ASN A 175 -5.37 12.45 1.42
CA ASN A 175 -4.85 13.12 0.25
C ASN A 175 -4.64 14.62 0.49
N ASP A 176 -5.58 15.26 1.16
CA ASP A 176 -5.49 16.69 1.49
C ASP A 176 -4.28 16.96 2.40
N VAL A 177 -4.04 16.10 3.38
CA VAL A 177 -2.84 16.19 4.23
C VAL A 177 -1.57 15.96 3.41
N LEU A 178 -1.54 14.91 2.57
CA LEU A 178 -0.34 14.58 1.78
C LEU A 178 0.00 15.63 0.70
N GLN A 179 -0.92 16.51 0.32
CA GLN A 179 -0.63 17.67 -0.53
C GLN A 179 0.30 18.68 0.15
N GLU A 180 0.21 18.82 1.47
CA GLU A 180 1.06 19.71 2.26
C GLU A 180 2.44 19.09 2.55
N TYR A 181 2.57 17.77 2.47
CA TYR A 181 3.79 17.01 2.76
C TYR A 181 4.23 16.12 1.58
N PRO A 182 4.69 16.69 0.45
CA PRO A 182 5.00 15.94 -0.76
C PRO A 182 6.20 14.96 -0.60
N LEU A 183 7.16 15.28 0.27
CA LEU A 183 8.26 14.35 0.57
C LEU A 183 7.75 13.13 1.36
N ALA A 184 6.90 13.36 2.36
CA ALA A 184 6.31 12.28 3.13
C ALA A 184 5.42 11.39 2.26
N ARG A 185 4.66 11.97 1.32
CA ARG A 185 3.88 11.22 0.32
C ARG A 185 4.75 10.23 -0.46
N ARG A 186 5.90 10.67 -0.99
CA ARG A 186 6.83 9.80 -1.73
C ARG A 186 7.35 8.66 -0.84
N ASN A 187 7.79 8.98 0.37
CA ASN A 187 8.33 7.99 1.32
C ASN A 187 7.27 6.96 1.73
N LEU A 188 6.06 7.41 2.07
CA LEU A 188 4.93 6.55 2.41
C LEU A 188 4.55 5.63 1.27
N THR A 189 4.56 6.15 0.05
CA THR A 189 4.26 5.39 -1.17
C THR A 189 5.29 4.28 -1.38
N GLN A 190 6.58 4.59 -1.27
CA GLN A 190 7.65 3.61 -1.39
C GLN A 190 7.58 2.56 -0.28
N LYS A 191 7.31 2.97 0.95
CA LYS A 191 7.17 2.08 2.10
C LYS A 191 5.98 1.15 1.93
N ALA A 192 4.83 1.66 1.48
CA ALA A 192 3.65 0.85 1.17
C ALA A 192 3.95 -0.19 0.08
N ILE A 193 4.61 0.20 -1.03
CA ILE A 193 4.99 -0.74 -2.10
C ILE A 193 5.90 -1.84 -1.56
N LYS A 194 6.88 -1.48 -0.72
CA LYS A 194 7.78 -2.43 -0.09
C LYS A 194 7.03 -3.42 0.81
N MET A 195 6.19 -2.92 1.72
CA MET A 195 5.38 -3.78 2.60
C MET A 195 4.49 -4.73 1.80
N LEU A 196 3.85 -4.24 0.74
CA LEU A 196 3.00 -5.07 -0.13
C LEU A 196 3.77 -6.18 -0.86
N ARG A 197 5.04 -5.92 -1.20
CA ARG A 197 5.94 -6.90 -1.82
C ARG A 197 6.41 -7.95 -0.81
N ASP A 198 6.74 -7.50 0.40
CA ASP A 198 7.25 -8.35 1.47
C ASP A 198 6.16 -9.28 2.05
N ASP A 199 4.91 -8.80 2.10
CA ASP A 199 3.78 -9.57 2.62
C ASP A 199 3.43 -10.80 1.75
N GLY A 200 3.84 -10.86 0.48
CA GLY A 200 3.58 -11.99 -0.44
C GLY A 200 2.09 -12.29 -0.73
N PHE A 201 1.18 -11.63 0.00
CA PHE A 201 -0.28 -11.73 -0.08
C PHE A 201 -0.86 -11.03 -1.31
N TRP A 202 -0.16 -10.02 -1.82
CA TRP A 202 -0.67 -9.15 -2.86
C TRP A 202 -0.04 -9.50 -4.20
N ASN A 203 -0.87 -9.83 -5.18
CA ASN A 203 -0.42 -10.27 -6.48
C ASN A 203 0.39 -9.14 -7.16
N ASN A 204 1.64 -9.42 -7.56
CA ASN A 204 2.56 -8.44 -8.17
C ASN A 204 1.97 -7.72 -9.41
N THR A 205 0.93 -8.29 -10.03
CA THR A 205 0.20 -7.70 -11.17
C THR A 205 -0.60 -6.44 -10.81
N ILE A 206 -0.86 -6.16 -9.52
CA ILE A 206 -1.68 -5.03 -9.09
C ILE A 206 -0.85 -3.73 -9.01
N ILE A 207 0.45 -3.84 -8.75
CA ILE A 207 1.35 -2.72 -8.50
C ILE A 207 1.94 -2.23 -9.82
N ASN A 208 1.32 -1.20 -10.42
CA ASN A 208 1.94 -0.48 -11.54
C ASN A 208 2.75 0.71 -10.97
N GLU A 209 4.04 0.48 -10.72
CA GLU A 209 4.98 1.51 -10.24
C GLU A 209 4.99 2.77 -11.13
N GLU A 210 4.75 2.62 -12.44
CA GLU A 210 4.75 3.72 -13.42
C GLU A 210 3.55 4.69 -13.34
N LYS A 211 2.50 4.40 -12.57
CA LYS A 211 1.27 5.24 -12.53
C LYS A 211 0.73 5.52 -11.12
N VAL A 212 1.59 5.42 -10.12
CA VAL A 212 1.26 5.66 -8.70
C VAL A 212 0.80 7.12 -8.44
N TYR A 213 1.07 8.03 -9.38
CA TYR A 213 0.65 9.43 -9.32
C TYR A 213 -0.61 9.69 -10.16
N GLY A 214 -1.72 9.04 -9.81
CA GLY A 214 -3.02 9.21 -10.47
C GLY A 214 -3.96 10.17 -9.74
N SER A 215 -4.10 11.38 -10.28
CA SER A 215 -5.23 12.33 -10.08
C SER A 215 -5.19 13.32 -8.90
N THR A 216 -4.16 13.32 -8.05
CA THR A 216 -4.03 14.33 -6.97
C THR A 216 -2.61 14.87 -6.84
N SER A 217 -1.85 14.86 -7.94
CA SER A 217 -0.51 15.40 -7.95
C SER A 217 -0.55 16.93 -7.96
N THR A 218 0.25 17.55 -7.10
CA THR A 218 0.58 18.97 -7.25
C THR A 218 1.31 19.17 -8.59
N LEU A 219 1.33 20.39 -9.13
CA LEU A 219 2.03 20.69 -10.39
C LEU A 219 3.51 20.26 -10.35
N GLU A 220 4.13 20.35 -9.18
CA GLU A 220 5.51 19.93 -8.94
C GLU A 220 5.70 18.41 -9.08
N GLU A 221 4.76 17.60 -8.60
CA GLU A 221 4.80 16.15 -8.74
C GLU A 221 4.57 15.70 -10.20
N GLN A 222 3.80 16.47 -10.99
CA GLN A 222 3.68 16.25 -12.43
C GLN A 222 4.98 16.58 -13.16
N LEU A 223 5.66 17.66 -12.78
CA LEU A 223 6.95 18.05 -13.34
C LEU A 223 8.03 17.02 -13.00
N ASP A 224 8.05 16.48 -11.78
CA ASP A 224 8.95 15.39 -11.40
C ASP A 224 8.70 14.10 -12.18
N GLY A 225 7.43 13.76 -12.42
CA GLY A 225 7.05 12.62 -13.25
C GLY A 225 7.55 12.78 -14.69
N ILE A 226 7.37 13.97 -15.26
CA ILE A 226 7.88 14.31 -16.60
C ILE A 226 9.41 14.26 -16.61
N ALA A 227 10.09 14.83 -15.62
CA ALA A 227 11.55 14.78 -15.50
C ALA A 227 12.07 13.34 -15.41
N GLY A 228 11.40 12.48 -14.64
CA GLY A 228 11.70 11.05 -14.57
C GLY A 228 11.59 10.36 -15.92
N THR A 229 10.50 10.61 -16.67
CA THR A 229 10.34 10.06 -18.03
C THR A 229 11.36 10.59 -19.02
N ILE A 230 11.80 11.85 -18.89
CA ILE A 230 12.85 12.42 -19.73
C ILE A 230 14.18 11.72 -19.45
N ASN A 231 14.50 11.46 -18.19
CA ASN A 231 15.74 10.77 -17.82
C ASN A 231 15.76 9.32 -18.32
N THR A 232 14.66 8.58 -18.17
CA THR A 232 14.59 7.20 -18.71
C THR A 232 14.69 7.17 -20.23
N LEU A 233 14.01 8.08 -20.92
CA LEU A 233 14.15 8.23 -22.37
C LEU A 233 15.58 8.62 -22.76
N SER A 234 16.23 9.49 -21.99
CA SER A 234 17.62 9.87 -22.20
C SER A 234 18.57 8.67 -22.05
N ASP A 235 18.38 7.85 -21.03
CA ASP A 235 19.16 6.63 -20.81
C ASP A 235 18.94 5.61 -21.92
N GLU A 236 17.71 5.47 -22.41
CA GLU A 236 17.36 4.55 -23.49
C GLU A 236 17.94 5.01 -24.84
N ILE A 237 17.91 6.32 -25.10
CA ILE A 237 18.58 6.94 -26.24
C ILE A 237 20.10 6.70 -26.17
N ASN A 238 20.72 6.89 -25.00
CA ASN A 238 22.15 6.66 -24.82
C ASN A 238 22.53 5.19 -25.07
N ARG A 239 21.75 4.24 -24.57
CA ARG A 239 21.95 2.81 -24.85
C ARG A 239 21.85 2.49 -26.35
N LEU A 240 20.86 3.08 -27.04
CA LEU A 240 20.70 2.90 -28.48
C LEU A 240 21.89 3.47 -29.26
N TYR A 241 22.44 4.61 -28.84
CA TYR A 241 23.66 5.16 -29.43
C TYR A 241 24.86 4.22 -29.24
N GLU A 242 25.06 3.65 -28.06
CA GLU A 242 26.15 2.68 -27.83
C GLU A 242 26.01 1.44 -28.73
N ILE A 243 24.79 0.90 -28.86
CA ILE A 243 24.51 -0.24 -29.74
C ILE A 243 24.82 0.10 -31.21
N PHE A 244 24.43 1.28 -31.66
CA PHE A 244 24.68 1.72 -33.03
C PHE A 244 26.17 1.91 -33.31
N ASP A 245 26.92 2.47 -32.37
CA ASP A 245 28.36 2.72 -32.53
C ASP A 245 29.18 1.42 -32.54
N VAL A 246 28.78 0.43 -31.73
CA VAL A 246 29.32 -0.93 -31.78
C VAL A 246 29.02 -1.61 -33.12
N SER A 247 27.81 -1.46 -33.65
CA SER A 247 27.41 -2.01 -34.96
C SER A 247 28.21 -1.38 -36.12
N LEU A 248 28.45 -0.07 -36.07
CA LEU A 248 29.33 0.63 -37.03
C LEU A 248 30.79 0.15 -36.94
N SER A 249 31.26 -0.12 -35.73
CA SER A 249 32.62 -0.64 -35.51
C SER A 249 32.78 -2.06 -36.07
N ILE A 250 31.80 -2.94 -35.83
CA ILE A 250 31.79 -4.32 -36.34
C ILE A 250 31.69 -4.35 -37.88
N SER A 251 30.86 -3.49 -38.47
CA SER A 251 30.73 -3.39 -39.93
C SER A 251 32.01 -2.89 -40.61
N ARG A 252 32.74 -1.94 -40.01
CA ARG A 252 34.07 -1.49 -40.47
C ARG A 252 35.14 -2.60 -40.38
N ILE A 253 35.12 -3.40 -39.31
CA ILE A 253 36.02 -4.56 -39.15
C ILE A 253 35.73 -5.61 -40.23
N ASN A 254 34.47 -5.93 -40.49
CA ASN A 254 34.07 -6.92 -41.50
C ASN A 254 34.40 -6.49 -42.94
N GLN A 255 34.32 -5.19 -43.26
CA GLN A 255 34.81 -4.68 -44.55
C GLN A 255 36.34 -4.78 -44.68
N SER A 256 37.08 -4.53 -43.60
CA SER A 256 38.55 -4.65 -43.57
C SER A 256 39.06 -6.09 -43.69
N HIS A 257 38.29 -7.07 -43.20
CA HIS A 257 38.59 -8.49 -43.42
C HIS A 257 38.30 -8.91 -44.88
N LYS A 258 37.22 -8.41 -45.51
CA LYS A 258 36.91 -8.75 -46.91
C LYS A 258 37.96 -8.22 -47.91
N THR A 259 38.58 -7.07 -47.67
CA THR A 259 39.62 -6.52 -48.55
C THR A 259 40.97 -7.24 -48.42
N LYS A 260 41.31 -7.79 -47.24
CA LYS A 260 42.53 -8.57 -47.03
C LYS A 260 42.54 -9.93 -47.73
N TYR A 261 41.38 -10.57 -47.93
CA TYR A 261 41.30 -11.86 -48.64
C TYR A 261 41.12 -11.74 -50.16
N SER A 262 41.02 -10.53 -50.73
CA SER A 262 40.91 -10.32 -52.17
C SER A 262 42.26 -10.04 -52.86
N CYS A 263 43.33 -9.78 -52.11
CA CYS A 263 44.69 -9.58 -52.63
C CYS A 263 45.61 -10.70 -52.17
N GLY A 264 45.43 -11.91 -52.70
CA GLY A 264 46.26 -13.05 -52.29
C GLY A 264 46.03 -14.33 -53.08
N ASN A 265 45.73 -14.25 -54.37
CA ASN A 265 45.76 -15.45 -55.21
C ASN A 265 46.17 -15.13 -56.65
N ALA A 266 47.45 -14.82 -56.84
CA ALA A 266 48.08 -14.86 -58.16
C ALA A 266 49.48 -15.49 -58.02
N ASN A 267 49.62 -16.66 -58.66
CA ASN A 267 50.86 -17.33 -59.02
C ASN A 267 51.75 -17.90 -57.90
N ARG A 268 51.83 -19.24 -57.84
CA ARG A 268 52.98 -20.02 -58.37
C ARG A 268 52.74 -21.53 -58.21
N ASN A 269 52.54 -22.22 -59.34
CA ASN A 269 52.86 -23.64 -59.48
C ASN A 269 54.39 -23.81 -59.61
N TRP A 270 54.93 -25.00 -59.32
CA TRP A 270 55.93 -25.79 -60.10
C TRP A 270 56.62 -26.86 -59.20
N PHE A 271 56.23 -28.13 -59.44
CA PHE A 271 57.00 -29.39 -59.47
C PHE A 271 57.65 -30.10 -58.25
N GLN A 272 57.06 -31.28 -57.94
CA GLN A 272 57.57 -32.64 -57.63
C GLN A 272 59.03 -32.95 -57.21
N LYS A 273 59.12 -33.57 -56.00
CA LYS A 273 59.78 -34.86 -55.58
C LYS A 273 61.34 -35.00 -55.61
N PRO A 274 61.91 -36.07 -54.99
CA PRO A 274 61.87 -36.54 -53.57
C PRO A 274 63.31 -36.83 -53.04
N ILE A 275 63.53 -37.26 -51.79
CA ILE A 275 64.64 -38.19 -51.36
C ILE A 275 64.43 -38.59 -49.88
N SER A 276 64.48 -39.89 -49.64
CA SER A 276 64.61 -40.62 -48.37
C SER A 276 66.06 -40.68 -47.87
N ILE A 277 66.33 -40.77 -46.56
CA ILE A 277 67.40 -41.60 -45.93
C ILE A 277 67.28 -41.60 -44.38
N LEU A 278 67.62 -42.76 -43.80
CA LEU A 278 67.68 -43.22 -42.41
C LEU A 278 68.85 -42.65 -41.56
N ALA A 279 68.82 -43.03 -40.27
CA ALA A 279 69.87 -43.07 -39.21
C ALA A 279 69.77 -41.93 -38.18
N PHE A 280 69.75 -42.16 -36.86
CA PHE A 280 70.21 -43.26 -36.02
C PHE A 280 69.16 -43.68 -34.98
#